data_AF-A0A1Y1L4U0-F1
#
_entry.id   AF-A0A1Y1L4U0-F1
#
_cell.length_a   1.000
_cell.length_b   1.000
_cell.length_c   1.000
_cell.angle_alpha   90.00
_cell.angle_beta   90.00
_cell.angle_gamma   90.00
#
_symmetry.space_group_name_H-M   'P 1'
#
loop_
_entity.id
_entity.type
_entity.pdbx_description
1 polymer ?
#
loop_
_entity_poly.entity_id
_entity_poly.type
_entity_poly.pdbx_seq_one_letter_code
_entity_poly.pdbx_strand_id
1 'polypeptide(L)'
;MNRALSIRSGGKSGKGSSSGSQLPSFSFSSLRGQSQPELSRKLFKLIKSENNLINAHEAAGRERINIATQLSEWGEQTGDDAISDISDKVGVVLSEIGEQEDTYAHALDDSRGRLKSIRNTEKSVQPSRDGKAKISDEIAKLKMKEPESARLVVLEQELVRAEAENLVAEAQLSNITRQKLKEAYDAEFLATIERAEKQIILAKHGRRLLSLLDDTPVIPGDTRPNYTDSSQARQILNDCEDDLRDWRPEVEPYDAPVEETSPAKEKQPALDVEADDGAKETETETKIMGSA
;
A
#
# COMPACT_ATOMS: atom_id res chain seq x y z
N MET A 1 -49.04 3.27 68.28
CA MET A 1 -48.54 4.61 68.62
C MET A 1 -47.92 5.23 67.37
N ASN A 2 -48.50 6.36 66.92
CA ASN A 2 -47.92 7.49 66.16
C ASN A 2 -47.16 7.22 64.85
N ARG A 3 -47.24 8.02 63.78
CA ARG A 3 -48.20 8.97 63.17
C ARG A 3 -47.51 9.37 61.84
N ALA A 4 -48.28 9.56 60.78
CA ALA A 4 -47.80 9.95 59.45
C ALA A 4 -47.14 11.33 59.40
N LEU A 5 -46.25 11.57 58.42
CA LEU A 5 -46.09 12.86 57.73
C LEU A 5 -45.70 12.67 56.26
N SER A 6 -46.49 13.30 55.40
CA SER A 6 -46.31 13.50 53.95
C SER A 6 -45.82 14.92 53.73
N ILE A 7 -44.84 15.16 52.84
CA ILE A 7 -44.70 16.41 52.07
C ILE A 7 -44.18 16.10 50.66
N ARG A 8 -44.65 16.91 49.71
CA ARG A 8 -44.72 16.78 48.26
C ARG A 8 -43.70 17.72 47.58
N SER A 9 -43.44 17.45 46.29
CA SER A 9 -43.06 18.38 45.21
C SER A 9 -41.59 18.78 44.98
N GLY A 10 -41.20 18.75 43.69
CA GLY A 10 -39.97 19.33 43.16
C GLY A 10 -39.63 18.76 41.78
N GLY A 11 -40.21 19.33 40.72
CA GLY A 11 -39.85 19.01 39.35
C GLY A 11 -38.80 19.96 38.77
N LYS A 12 -38.17 19.47 37.68
CA LYS A 12 -37.54 20.20 36.55
C LYS A 12 -36.00 20.26 36.48
N SER A 13 -35.53 19.99 35.25
CA SER A 13 -34.19 20.24 34.66
C SER A 13 -33.05 19.34 35.15
N GLY A 14 -32.11 18.86 34.33
CA GLY A 14 -31.83 19.05 32.92
C GLY A 14 -30.43 18.47 32.65
N LYS A 15 -30.30 17.67 31.58
CA LYS A 15 -29.10 17.41 30.76
C LYS A 15 -27.77 17.19 31.52
N GLY A 16 -27.49 15.93 31.90
CA GLY A 16 -26.16 15.46 32.27
C GLY A 16 -25.47 14.76 31.11
N SER A 17 -24.34 15.30 30.67
CA SER A 17 -23.38 14.65 29.78
C SER A 17 -22.79 13.42 30.45
N SER A 18 -22.89 12.25 29.83
CA SER A 18 -22.08 11.08 30.20
C SER A 18 -21.26 10.66 28.98
N SER A 19 -19.95 10.90 29.09
CA SER A 19 -18.94 10.29 28.24
C SER A 19 -18.91 8.80 28.54
N GLY A 20 -19.70 8.03 27.79
CA GLY A 20 -19.66 6.57 27.81
C GLY A 20 -18.50 6.09 26.95
N SER A 21 -17.43 5.63 27.61
CA SER A 21 -16.38 4.81 27.02
C SER A 21 -17.00 3.56 26.36
N GLN A 22 -17.13 3.57 25.04
CA GLN A 22 -17.58 2.41 24.27
C GLN A 22 -16.49 1.34 24.31
N LEU A 23 -16.78 0.23 25.00
CA LEU A 23 -16.02 -1.01 24.88
C LEU A 23 -16.04 -1.48 23.42
N PRO A 24 -14.96 -2.12 22.92
CA PRO A 24 -14.88 -2.53 21.53
C PRO A 24 -15.94 -3.60 21.25
N SER A 25 -16.83 -3.31 20.31
CA SER A 25 -17.81 -4.26 19.80
C SER A 25 -17.08 -5.43 19.14
N PHE A 26 -17.23 -6.63 19.70
CA PHE A 26 -16.78 -7.88 19.08
C PHE A 26 -17.68 -8.18 17.89
N SER A 27 -17.34 -7.63 16.73
CA SER A 27 -18.00 -7.94 15.45
C SER A 27 -17.63 -9.35 14.97
N PHE A 28 -18.60 -10.09 14.44
CA PHE A 28 -18.40 -11.37 13.75
C PHE A 28 -17.40 -11.31 12.59
N SER A 29 -17.08 -10.12 12.08
CA SER A 29 -16.01 -9.92 11.09
C SER A 29 -14.61 -10.21 11.66
N SER A 30 -14.42 -10.12 12.99
CA SER A 30 -13.16 -10.47 13.67
C SER A 30 -12.92 -11.99 13.70
N LEU A 31 -13.99 -12.80 13.77
CA LEU A 31 -13.90 -14.27 13.79
C LEU A 31 -13.57 -14.86 12.41
N ARG A 32 -13.89 -14.16 11.31
CA ARG A 32 -13.49 -14.58 9.95
C ARG A 32 -11.99 -14.42 9.68
N GLY A 33 -11.28 -13.62 10.49
CA GLY A 33 -9.81 -13.53 10.43
C GLY A 33 -9.09 -14.73 11.07
N GLN A 34 -9.81 -15.57 11.83
CA GLN A 34 -9.23 -16.65 12.63
C GLN A 34 -9.13 -17.98 11.88
N SER A 35 -9.79 -18.11 10.72
CA SER A 35 -9.77 -19.33 9.89
C SER A 35 -8.73 -19.34 8.77
N GLN A 36 -7.94 -18.27 8.59
CA GLN A 36 -6.85 -18.32 7.62
C GLN A 36 -5.72 -19.23 8.13
N PRO A 37 -5.07 -20.02 7.27
CA PRO A 37 -3.85 -20.74 7.62
C PRO A 37 -2.74 -19.77 8.05
N GLU A 38 -1.93 -20.18 9.03
CA GLU A 38 -0.96 -19.30 9.72
C GLU A 38 0.01 -18.60 8.75
N LEU A 39 0.49 -19.32 7.72
CA LEU A 39 1.41 -18.78 6.72
C LEU A 39 0.77 -17.62 5.94
N SER A 40 -0.44 -17.82 5.42
CA SER A 40 -1.20 -16.80 4.70
C SER A 40 -1.53 -15.58 5.57
N ARG A 41 -1.66 -15.73 6.89
CA ARG A 41 -1.87 -14.60 7.82
C ARG A 41 -0.66 -13.69 7.92
N LYS A 42 0.55 -14.24 7.89
CA LYS A 42 1.79 -13.43 7.97
C LYS A 42 1.95 -12.58 6.72
N LEU A 43 1.81 -13.18 5.54
CA LEU A 43 1.88 -12.45 4.28
C LEU A 43 0.70 -11.47 4.10
N PHE A 44 -0.50 -11.83 4.58
CA PHE A 44 -1.62 -10.89 4.62
C PHE A 44 -1.33 -9.63 5.45
N LYS A 45 -0.69 -9.79 6.62
CA LYS A 45 -0.26 -8.65 7.44
C LYS A 45 0.74 -7.76 6.71
N LEU A 46 1.72 -8.35 6.01
CA LEU A 46 2.67 -7.62 5.18
C LEU A 46 1.97 -6.79 4.10
N ILE A 47 1.11 -7.41 3.29
CA ILE A 47 0.31 -6.75 2.24
C ILE A 47 -0.56 -5.63 2.80
N LYS A 48 -1.07 -5.78 4.02
CA LYS A 48 -1.84 -4.73 4.69
C LYS A 48 -0.95 -3.55 5.09
N SER A 49 0.24 -3.82 5.63
CA SER A 49 1.21 -2.77 5.98
C SER A 49 1.67 -1.98 4.76
N GLU A 50 1.92 -2.65 3.62
CA GLU A 50 2.25 -1.97 2.36
C GLU A 50 1.14 -1.03 1.88
N ASN A 51 -0.13 -1.43 2.04
CA ASN A 51 -1.24 -0.54 1.72
C ASN A 51 -1.24 0.73 2.58
N ASN A 52 -0.83 0.62 3.84
CA ASN A 52 -0.71 1.80 4.71
C ASN A 52 0.44 2.70 4.25
N LEU A 53 1.55 2.11 3.78
CA LEU A 53 2.69 2.83 3.23
C LEU A 53 2.31 3.58 1.94
N ILE A 54 1.61 2.91 1.01
CA ILE A 54 1.09 3.52 -0.22
C ILE A 54 0.23 4.74 0.10
N ASN A 55 -0.75 4.59 1.00
CA ASN A 55 -1.60 5.70 1.42
C ASN A 55 -0.80 6.86 2.07
N ALA A 56 0.30 6.55 2.77
CA ALA A 56 1.15 7.56 3.37
C ALA A 56 1.94 8.34 2.31
N HIS A 57 2.42 7.69 1.25
CA HIS A 57 3.06 8.36 0.12
C HIS A 57 2.08 9.23 -0.66
N GLU A 58 0.88 8.72 -0.98
CA GLU A 58 -0.17 9.55 -1.62
C GLU A 58 -0.53 10.78 -0.77
N ALA A 59 -0.65 10.61 0.55
CA ALA A 59 -0.93 11.72 1.46
C ALA A 59 0.22 12.73 1.50
N ALA A 60 1.47 12.25 1.50
CA ALA A 60 2.65 13.10 1.44
C ALA A 60 2.72 13.88 0.12
N GLY A 61 2.41 13.26 -1.01
CA GLY A 61 2.33 13.92 -2.32
C GLY A 61 1.29 15.03 -2.36
N ARG A 62 0.06 14.75 -1.89
CA ARG A 62 -1.00 15.77 -1.77
C ARG A 62 -0.62 16.93 -0.86
N GLU A 63 -0.03 16.64 0.29
CA GLU A 63 0.40 17.68 1.24
C GLU A 63 1.55 18.51 0.66
N ARG A 64 2.47 17.89 -0.08
CA ARG A 64 3.56 18.58 -0.78
C ARG A 64 3.02 19.60 -1.79
N ILE A 65 2.01 19.23 -2.59
CA ILE A 65 1.36 20.14 -3.55
C ILE A 65 0.63 21.28 -2.82
N ASN A 66 -0.05 20.99 -1.71
CA ASN A 66 -0.70 22.02 -0.90
C ASN A 66 0.31 23.04 -0.35
N ILE A 67 1.45 22.56 0.17
CA ILE A 67 2.55 23.41 0.64
C ILE A 67 3.10 24.27 -0.52
N ALA A 68 3.24 23.71 -1.73
CA ALA A 68 3.70 24.46 -2.90
C ALA A 68 2.77 25.63 -3.27
N THR A 69 1.46 25.40 -3.24
CA THR A 69 0.45 26.44 -3.45
C THR A 69 0.55 27.53 -2.38
N GLN A 70 0.57 27.14 -1.11
CA GLN A 70 0.66 28.09 0.01
C GLN A 70 1.95 28.92 -0.03
N LEU A 71 3.07 28.33 -0.45
CA LEU A 71 4.34 29.03 -0.60
C LEU A 71 4.23 30.15 -1.65
N SER A 72 3.62 29.85 -2.79
CA SER A 72 3.45 30.81 -3.90
C SER A 72 2.50 31.94 -3.49
N GLU A 73 1.37 31.60 -2.86
CA GLU A 73 0.40 32.58 -2.34
C GLU A 73 1.01 33.49 -1.26
N TRP A 74 1.82 32.94 -0.36
CA TRP A 74 2.52 33.72 0.66
C TRP A 74 3.55 34.66 0.03
N GLY A 75 4.30 34.18 -0.96
CA GLY A 75 5.31 34.96 -1.64
C GLY A 75 4.74 36.20 -2.32
N GLU A 76 3.61 36.07 -3.01
CA GLU A 76 2.89 37.18 -3.64
C GLU A 76 2.49 38.26 -2.60
N GLN A 77 2.07 37.85 -1.41
CA GLN A 77 1.65 38.77 -0.35
C GLN A 77 2.79 39.56 0.29
N THR A 78 4.06 39.18 0.08
CA THR A 78 5.21 39.89 0.66
C THR A 78 5.42 41.28 0.05
N GLY A 79 4.94 41.51 -1.17
CA GLY A 79 5.21 42.73 -1.93
C GLY A 79 6.67 42.89 -2.37
N ASP A 80 7.49 41.85 -2.25
CA ASP A 80 8.86 41.78 -2.75
C ASP A 80 8.88 40.96 -4.05
N ASP A 81 9.23 41.61 -5.16
CA ASP A 81 9.22 40.99 -6.49
C ASP A 81 10.12 39.75 -6.60
N ALA A 82 11.27 39.76 -5.90
CA ALA A 82 12.21 38.63 -5.91
C ALA A 82 11.65 37.46 -5.11
N ILE A 83 11.10 37.71 -3.92
CA ILE A 83 10.47 36.67 -3.11
C ILE A 83 9.26 36.09 -3.83
N SER A 84 8.43 36.94 -4.43
CA SER A 84 7.24 36.53 -5.19
C SER A 84 7.61 35.60 -6.35
N ASP A 85 8.57 35.98 -7.21
CA ASP A 85 8.96 35.13 -8.34
C ASP A 85 9.65 33.83 -7.90
N ILE A 86 10.61 33.90 -6.97
CA ILE A 86 11.36 32.71 -6.54
C ILE A 86 10.47 31.71 -5.79
N SER A 87 9.57 32.18 -4.93
CA SER A 87 8.62 31.31 -4.22
C SER A 87 7.65 30.60 -5.16
N ASP A 88 7.15 31.28 -6.20
CA ASP A 88 6.31 30.68 -7.24
C ASP A 88 7.07 29.57 -8.00
N LYS A 89 8.31 29.83 -8.43
CA LYS A 89 9.12 28.82 -9.14
C LYS A 89 9.53 27.65 -8.24
N VAL A 90 9.82 27.91 -6.96
CA VAL A 90 10.04 26.83 -5.97
C VAL A 90 8.76 26.04 -5.75
N GLY A 91 7.59 26.70 -5.75
CA GLY A 91 6.28 26.07 -5.75
C GLY A 91 6.14 25.04 -6.88
N VAL A 92 6.48 25.41 -8.11
CA VAL A 92 6.48 24.47 -9.27
C VAL A 92 7.34 23.23 -9.00
N VAL A 93 8.59 23.41 -8.52
CA VAL A 93 9.49 22.29 -8.19
C VAL A 93 8.92 21.41 -7.08
N LEU A 94 8.31 22.01 -6.04
CA LEU A 94 7.70 21.26 -4.95
C LEU A 94 6.46 20.48 -5.42
N SER A 95 5.63 21.06 -6.28
CA SER A 95 4.47 20.37 -6.86
C SER A 95 4.90 19.14 -7.65
N GLU A 96 5.94 19.25 -8.48
CA GLU A 96 6.51 18.12 -9.23
C GLU A 96 7.05 17.01 -8.29
N ILE A 97 7.70 17.36 -7.17
CA ILE A 97 8.07 16.38 -6.13
C ILE A 97 6.82 15.66 -5.58
N GLY A 98 5.72 16.39 -5.42
CA GLY A 98 4.44 15.83 -4.97
C GLY A 98 3.83 14.85 -5.96
N GLU A 99 3.87 15.15 -7.26
CA GLU A 99 3.40 14.26 -8.33
C GLU A 99 4.27 12.99 -8.46
N GLN A 100 5.57 13.10 -8.20
CA GLN A 100 6.46 11.93 -8.15
C GLN A 100 6.13 10.97 -7.00
N GLU A 101 5.64 11.46 -5.86
CA GLU A 101 5.18 10.58 -4.77
C GLU A 101 3.95 9.77 -5.16
N ASP A 102 3.02 10.34 -5.94
CA ASP A 102 1.83 9.64 -6.45
C ASP A 102 2.23 8.54 -7.43
N THR A 103 3.13 8.85 -8.36
CA THR A 103 3.70 7.86 -9.30
C THR A 103 4.40 6.71 -8.54
N TYR A 104 5.19 7.03 -7.51
CA TYR A 104 5.85 6.03 -6.68
C TYR A 104 4.85 5.18 -5.89
N ALA A 105 3.78 5.78 -5.35
CA ALA A 105 2.73 5.05 -4.65
C ALA A 105 2.03 4.03 -5.57
N HIS A 106 1.79 4.38 -6.84
CA HIS A 106 1.28 3.43 -7.84
C HIS A 106 2.25 2.26 -8.09
N ALA A 107 3.55 2.52 -8.23
CA ALA A 107 4.55 1.47 -8.40
C ALA A 107 4.65 0.54 -7.18
N LEU A 108 4.47 1.07 -5.96
CA LEU A 108 4.37 0.27 -4.75
C LEU A 108 3.14 -0.64 -4.74
N ASP A 109 1.97 -0.19 -5.23
CA ASP A 109 0.79 -1.07 -5.32
C ASP A 109 0.97 -2.18 -6.37
N ASP A 110 1.71 -1.92 -7.45
CA ASP A 110 2.12 -2.94 -8.41
C ASP A 110 3.02 -4.01 -7.76
N SER A 111 4.06 -3.61 -7.01
CA SER A 111 4.91 -4.53 -6.22
C SER A 111 4.05 -5.38 -5.27
N ARG A 112 3.18 -4.71 -4.51
CA ARG A 112 2.21 -5.35 -3.60
C ARG A 112 1.26 -6.31 -4.31
N GLY A 113 0.88 -6.03 -5.55
CA GLY A 113 0.10 -6.91 -6.42
C GLY A 113 0.75 -8.30 -6.59
N ARG A 114 2.07 -8.34 -6.76
CA ARG A 114 2.84 -9.59 -6.89
C ARG A 114 2.85 -10.38 -5.58
N LEU A 115 2.94 -9.72 -4.43
CA LEU A 115 2.82 -10.37 -3.12
C LEU A 115 1.40 -10.93 -2.86
N LYS A 116 0.35 -10.25 -3.34
CA LYS A 116 -1.02 -10.80 -3.32
C LYS A 116 -1.10 -12.11 -4.10
N SER A 117 -0.40 -12.23 -5.24
CA SER A 117 -0.33 -13.48 -6.00
C SER A 117 0.28 -14.62 -5.16
N ILE A 118 1.39 -14.38 -4.46
CA ILE A 118 2.01 -15.38 -3.55
C ILE A 118 1.00 -15.86 -2.51
N ARG A 119 0.34 -14.93 -1.82
CA ARG A 119 -0.68 -15.24 -0.80
C ARG A 119 -1.84 -16.06 -1.38
N ASN A 120 -2.28 -15.73 -2.59
CA ASN A 120 -3.36 -16.45 -3.26
C ASN A 120 -2.96 -17.90 -3.58
N THR A 121 -1.73 -18.11 -4.07
CA THR A 121 -1.16 -19.44 -4.28
C THR A 121 -1.01 -20.21 -2.97
N GLU A 122 -0.53 -19.57 -1.90
CA GLU A 122 -0.47 -20.19 -0.57
C GLU A 122 -1.84 -20.65 -0.09
N LYS A 123 -2.88 -19.85 -0.34
CA LYS A 123 -4.27 -20.18 0.00
C LYS A 123 -4.79 -21.36 -0.83
N SER A 124 -4.45 -21.43 -2.12
CA SER A 124 -4.91 -22.52 -3.00
C SER A 124 -4.24 -23.87 -2.71
N VAL A 125 -3.07 -23.88 -2.06
CA VAL A 125 -2.38 -25.12 -1.65
C VAL A 125 -2.96 -25.72 -0.36
N GLN A 126 -3.65 -24.94 0.47
CA GLN A 126 -4.17 -25.40 1.77
C GLN A 126 -5.11 -26.61 1.69
N PRO A 127 -6.06 -26.70 0.74
CA PRO A 127 -6.92 -27.87 0.62
C PRO A 127 -6.13 -29.17 0.42
N SER A 128 -4.98 -29.11 -0.28
CA SER A 128 -4.12 -30.27 -0.47
C SER A 128 -3.44 -30.71 0.84
N ARG A 129 -2.95 -29.74 1.62
CA ARG A 129 -2.39 -29.98 2.98
C ARG A 129 -3.43 -30.58 3.92
N ASP A 130 -4.61 -29.98 3.96
CA ASP A 130 -5.72 -30.41 4.82
C ASP A 130 -6.24 -31.80 4.42
N GLY A 131 -6.34 -32.07 3.11
CA GLY A 131 -6.73 -33.38 2.57
C GLY A 131 -5.76 -34.49 2.99
N LYS A 132 -4.45 -34.26 2.83
CA LYS A 132 -3.41 -35.19 3.28
C LYS A 132 -3.52 -35.45 4.79
N ALA A 133 -3.60 -34.38 5.60
CA ALA A 133 -3.67 -34.50 7.05
C ALA A 133 -4.90 -35.29 7.50
N LYS A 134 -6.07 -35.02 6.90
CA LYS A 134 -7.31 -35.72 7.19
C LYS A 134 -7.23 -37.23 6.91
N ILE A 135 -6.67 -37.62 5.76
CA ILE A 135 -6.51 -39.05 5.42
C ILE A 135 -5.55 -39.73 6.42
N SER A 136 -4.44 -39.05 6.78
CA SER A 136 -3.51 -39.54 7.79
C SER A 136 -4.16 -39.77 9.16
N ASP A 137 -5.01 -38.83 9.61
CA ASP A 137 -5.75 -38.94 10.87
C ASP A 137 -6.79 -40.07 10.83
N GLU A 138 -7.48 -40.26 9.70
CA GLU A 138 -8.41 -41.37 9.49
C GLU A 138 -7.69 -42.72 9.57
N ILE A 139 -6.51 -42.85 8.96
CA ILE A 139 -5.66 -44.05 9.06
C ILE A 139 -5.25 -44.31 10.51
N ALA A 140 -4.75 -43.29 11.22
CA ALA A 140 -4.31 -43.44 12.60
C ALA A 140 -5.45 -43.90 13.51
N LYS A 141 -6.64 -43.28 13.36
CA LYS A 141 -7.84 -43.64 14.11
C LYS A 141 -8.33 -45.05 13.78
N LEU A 142 -8.30 -45.45 12.51
CA LEU A 142 -8.72 -46.80 12.10
C LEU A 142 -7.74 -47.85 12.60
N LYS A 143 -6.42 -47.60 12.52
CA LYS A 143 -5.37 -48.47 13.09
C LYS A 143 -5.55 -48.72 14.59
N MET A 144 -5.96 -47.72 15.35
CA MET A 144 -6.21 -47.88 16.79
C MET A 144 -7.47 -48.68 17.12
N LYS A 145 -8.52 -48.62 16.29
CA LYS A 145 -9.83 -49.23 16.57
C LYS A 145 -10.00 -50.60 15.93
N GLU A 146 -9.59 -50.74 14.68
CA GLU A 146 -9.84 -51.90 13.82
C GLU A 146 -8.60 -52.18 12.95
N PRO A 147 -7.52 -52.73 13.54
CA PRO A 147 -6.24 -52.88 12.85
C PRO A 147 -6.29 -53.85 11.65
N GLU A 148 -7.25 -54.76 11.61
CA GLU A 148 -7.43 -55.72 10.49
C GLU A 148 -8.47 -55.28 9.45
N SER A 149 -8.92 -54.02 9.51
CA SER A 149 -9.91 -53.50 8.56
C SER A 149 -9.34 -53.44 7.14
N ALA A 150 -9.99 -54.09 6.17
CA ALA A 150 -9.61 -54.02 4.74
C ALA A 150 -9.65 -52.59 4.17
N ARG A 151 -10.40 -51.67 4.82
CA ARG A 151 -10.45 -50.25 4.47
C ARG A 151 -9.12 -49.53 4.69
N LEU A 152 -8.26 -50.07 5.55
CA LEU A 152 -6.94 -49.52 5.85
C LEU A 152 -6.05 -49.50 4.60
N VAL A 153 -6.08 -50.57 3.79
CA VAL A 153 -5.31 -50.66 2.53
C VAL A 153 -5.76 -49.59 1.53
N VAL A 154 -7.07 -49.34 1.46
CA VAL A 154 -7.63 -48.30 0.57
C VAL A 154 -7.20 -46.91 1.02
N LEU A 155 -7.32 -46.60 2.32
CA LEU A 155 -6.89 -45.31 2.86
C LEU A 155 -5.38 -45.08 2.71
N GLU A 156 -4.55 -46.12 2.87
CA GLU A 156 -3.10 -46.02 2.63
C GLU A 156 -2.79 -45.69 1.16
N GLN A 157 -3.50 -46.29 0.21
CA GLN A 157 -3.35 -45.96 -1.21
C GLN A 157 -3.83 -44.52 -1.51
N GLU A 158 -4.93 -44.09 -0.89
CA GLU A 158 -5.40 -42.70 -0.98
C GLU A 158 -4.40 -41.72 -0.37
N LEU A 159 -3.74 -42.07 0.74
CA LEU A 159 -2.70 -41.26 1.36
C LEU A 159 -1.51 -41.09 0.40
N VAL A 160 -1.02 -42.17 -0.22
CA VAL A 160 0.08 -42.09 -1.20
C VAL A 160 -0.27 -41.13 -2.35
N ARG A 161 -1.52 -41.18 -2.83
CA ARG A 161 -2.00 -40.25 -3.86
C ARG A 161 -2.03 -38.81 -3.35
N ALA A 162 -2.61 -38.57 -2.18
CA ALA A 162 -2.69 -37.24 -1.58
C ALA A 162 -1.29 -36.65 -1.28
N GLU A 163 -0.32 -37.50 -0.92
CA GLU A 163 1.06 -37.09 -0.73
C GLU A 163 1.73 -36.64 -2.02
N ALA A 164 1.52 -37.38 -3.13
CA ALA A 164 2.02 -36.98 -4.44
C ALA A 164 1.40 -35.66 -4.91
N GLU A 165 0.09 -35.49 -4.77
CA GLU A 165 -0.62 -34.24 -5.10
C GLU A 165 -0.10 -33.07 -4.24
N ASN A 166 0.10 -33.27 -2.94
CA ASN A 166 0.66 -32.25 -2.05
C ASN A 166 2.11 -31.90 -2.41
N LEU A 167 2.95 -32.87 -2.78
CA LEU A 167 4.33 -32.60 -3.22
C LEU A 167 4.37 -31.69 -4.46
N VAL A 168 3.49 -31.93 -5.44
CA VAL A 168 3.38 -31.09 -6.64
C VAL A 168 2.91 -29.68 -6.26
N ALA A 169 1.88 -29.58 -5.42
CA ALA A 169 1.34 -28.29 -4.97
C ALA A 169 2.38 -27.45 -4.19
N GLU A 170 3.15 -28.08 -3.31
CA GLU A 170 4.23 -27.42 -2.56
C GLU A 170 5.38 -26.97 -3.47
N ALA A 171 5.76 -27.79 -4.46
CA ALA A 171 6.77 -27.42 -5.44
C ALA A 171 6.33 -26.20 -6.27
N GLN A 172 5.07 -26.20 -6.72
CA GLN A 172 4.48 -25.06 -7.43
C GLN A 172 4.46 -23.79 -6.56
N LEU A 173 4.03 -23.89 -5.30
CA LEU A 173 4.08 -22.78 -4.37
C LEU A 173 5.51 -22.26 -4.20
N SER A 174 6.49 -23.14 -4.01
CA SER A 174 7.89 -22.75 -3.86
C SER A 174 8.42 -21.98 -5.07
N ASN A 175 8.10 -22.44 -6.27
CA ASN A 175 8.52 -21.81 -7.52
C ASN A 175 7.87 -20.43 -7.71
N ILE A 176 6.55 -20.36 -7.52
CA ILE A 176 5.79 -19.09 -7.65
C ILE A 176 6.27 -18.08 -6.60
N THR A 177 6.47 -18.50 -5.35
CA THR A 177 6.96 -17.62 -4.28
C THR A 177 8.31 -17.03 -4.64
N ARG A 178 9.29 -17.83 -5.10
CA ARG A 178 10.61 -17.31 -5.51
C ARG A 178 10.49 -16.33 -6.67
N GLN A 179 9.72 -16.69 -7.70
CA GLN A 179 9.53 -15.85 -8.87
C GLN A 179 8.90 -14.51 -8.49
N LYS A 180 7.75 -14.53 -7.81
CA LYS A 180 6.98 -13.33 -7.49
C LYS A 180 7.65 -12.47 -6.43
N LEU A 181 8.41 -13.05 -5.51
CA LEU A 181 9.21 -12.31 -4.54
C LEU A 181 10.31 -11.50 -5.25
N LYS A 182 11.02 -12.15 -6.20
CA LYS A 182 12.03 -11.46 -7.02
C LYS A 182 11.38 -10.34 -7.82
N GLU A 183 10.29 -10.62 -8.55
CA GLU A 183 9.58 -9.61 -9.34
C GLU A 183 9.03 -8.45 -8.50
N ALA A 184 8.58 -8.70 -7.27
CA ALA A 184 8.03 -7.67 -6.39
C ALA A 184 9.09 -6.65 -5.98
N TYR A 185 10.17 -7.15 -5.39
CA TYR A 185 11.22 -6.27 -4.88
C TYR A 185 12.09 -5.68 -5.99
N ASP A 186 12.25 -6.36 -7.13
CA ASP A 186 12.87 -5.76 -8.31
C ASP A 186 12.09 -4.53 -8.78
N ALA A 187 10.75 -4.64 -8.92
CA ALA A 187 9.90 -3.52 -9.29
C ALA A 187 9.93 -2.38 -8.26
N GLU A 188 9.86 -2.70 -6.96
CA GLU A 188 9.92 -1.70 -5.89
C GLU A 188 11.26 -0.97 -5.84
N PHE A 189 12.37 -1.68 -5.98
CA PHE A 189 13.69 -1.05 -5.96
C PHE A 189 13.94 -0.21 -7.20
N LEU A 190 13.50 -0.65 -8.39
CA LEU A 190 13.55 0.18 -9.60
C LEU A 190 12.74 1.48 -9.43
N ALA A 191 11.53 1.39 -8.88
CA ALA A 191 10.71 2.57 -8.59
C ALA A 191 11.35 3.49 -7.54
N THR A 192 12.02 2.91 -6.54
CA THR A 192 12.74 3.66 -5.50
C THR A 192 13.93 4.41 -6.08
N ILE A 193 14.70 3.78 -6.96
CA ILE A 193 15.84 4.39 -7.67
C ILE A 193 15.34 5.55 -8.54
N GLU A 194 14.33 5.32 -9.38
CA GLU A 194 13.73 6.35 -10.22
C GLU A 194 13.26 7.56 -9.40
N ARG A 195 12.51 7.32 -8.31
CA ARG A 195 12.05 8.37 -7.41
C ARG A 195 13.21 9.17 -6.85
N ALA A 196 14.26 8.49 -6.36
CA ALA A 196 15.39 9.16 -5.73
C ALA A 196 16.17 10.03 -6.74
N GLU A 197 16.44 9.50 -7.93
CA GLU A 197 17.21 10.20 -8.96
C GLU A 197 16.47 11.42 -9.49
N LYS A 198 15.17 11.29 -9.76
CA LYS A 198 14.35 12.43 -10.18
C LYS A 198 14.21 13.50 -9.09
N GLN A 199 14.06 13.10 -7.82
CA GLN A 199 14.06 14.06 -6.71
C GLN A 199 15.40 14.76 -6.53
N ILE A 200 16.52 14.09 -6.82
CA ILE A 200 17.84 14.72 -6.82
C ILE A 200 17.92 15.81 -7.89
N ILE A 201 17.40 15.57 -9.10
CA ILE A 201 17.34 16.58 -10.17
C ILE A 201 16.53 17.80 -9.70
N LEU A 202 15.31 17.58 -9.21
CA LEU A 202 14.44 18.64 -8.70
C LEU A 202 15.08 19.43 -7.57
N ALA A 203 15.68 18.76 -6.59
CA ALA A 203 16.33 19.42 -5.47
C ALA A 203 17.53 20.28 -5.90
N LYS A 204 18.31 19.82 -6.90
CA LYS A 204 19.43 20.60 -7.45
C LYS A 204 18.94 21.89 -8.11
N HIS A 205 17.91 21.81 -8.94
CA HIS A 205 17.34 23.01 -9.59
C HIS A 205 16.61 23.92 -8.60
N GLY A 206 15.90 23.37 -7.62
CA GLY A 206 15.33 24.13 -6.50
C GLY A 206 16.39 24.95 -5.75
N ARG A 207 17.57 24.37 -5.49
CA ARG A 207 18.70 25.13 -4.91
C ARG A 207 19.26 26.19 -5.84
N ARG A 208 19.27 25.95 -7.15
CA ARG A 208 19.70 26.93 -8.15
C ARG A 208 18.73 28.12 -8.20
N LEU A 209 17.42 27.90 -8.06
CA LEU A 209 16.44 28.99 -7.91
C LEU A 209 16.75 29.86 -6.69
N LEU A 210 17.02 29.24 -5.54
CA LEU A 210 17.35 29.99 -4.31
C LEU A 210 18.62 30.84 -4.44
N SER A 211 19.57 30.46 -5.31
CA SER A 211 20.78 31.25 -5.54
C SER A 211 20.56 32.58 -6.26
N LEU A 212 19.35 32.80 -6.79
CA LEU A 212 18.93 34.07 -7.39
C LEU A 212 18.39 35.08 -6.37
N LEU A 213 18.22 34.66 -5.11
CA LEU A 213 17.72 35.53 -4.07
C LEU A 213 18.90 36.21 -3.35
N ASP A 214 18.99 37.54 -3.46
CA ASP A 214 19.98 38.33 -2.72
C ASP A 214 19.57 38.44 -1.24
N ASP A 215 20.33 37.79 -0.37
CA ASP A 215 20.12 37.79 1.08
C ASP A 215 20.90 38.90 1.80
N THR A 216 21.55 39.81 1.07
CA THR A 216 22.30 40.93 1.64
C THR A 216 21.37 41.79 2.52
N PRO A 217 21.72 42.02 3.80
CA PRO A 217 20.94 42.87 4.70
C PRO A 217 20.88 44.31 4.20
N VAL A 218 19.72 44.94 4.32
CA VAL A 218 19.50 46.35 3.96
C VAL A 218 19.54 47.22 5.20
N ILE A 219 20.18 48.37 5.09
CA ILE A 219 20.21 49.37 6.16
C ILE A 219 18.83 50.06 6.23
N PRO A 220 18.26 50.29 7.43
CA PRO A 220 17.00 51.01 7.55
C PRO A 220 17.03 52.37 6.83
N GLY A 221 16.14 52.55 5.85
CA GLY A 221 16.06 53.74 5.01
C GLY A 221 16.57 53.55 3.58
N ASP A 222 17.37 52.51 3.33
CA ASP A 222 17.79 52.12 1.98
C ASP A 222 16.74 51.24 1.29
N THR A 223 16.69 51.30 -0.04
CA THR A 223 15.84 50.45 -0.88
C THR A 223 16.64 49.27 -1.41
N ARG A 224 16.03 48.08 -1.48
CA ARG A 224 16.62 46.94 -2.19
C ARG A 224 16.83 47.27 -3.68
N PRO A 225 17.85 46.69 -4.34
CA PRO A 225 17.95 46.70 -5.79
C PRO A 225 16.71 46.08 -6.44
N ASN A 226 16.38 46.53 -7.66
CA ASN A 226 15.28 45.95 -8.41
C ASN A 226 15.62 44.52 -8.82
N TYR A 227 14.63 43.63 -8.74
CA TYR A 227 14.74 42.25 -9.18
C TYR A 227 14.84 42.15 -10.71
N THR A 228 15.84 41.43 -11.23
CA THR A 228 16.06 41.26 -12.69
C THR A 228 16.14 39.81 -13.15
N ASP A 229 16.16 38.85 -12.21
CA ASP A 229 16.54 37.47 -12.52
C ASP A 229 15.37 36.58 -12.95
N SER A 230 14.19 37.17 -13.21
CA SER A 230 13.00 36.41 -13.59
C SER A 230 13.19 35.57 -14.86
N SER A 231 13.93 36.09 -15.84
CA SER A 231 14.28 35.33 -17.05
C SER A 231 15.16 34.12 -16.76
N GLN A 232 16.11 34.28 -15.83
CA GLN A 232 17.01 33.21 -15.39
C GLN A 232 16.26 32.17 -14.57
N ALA A 233 15.35 32.58 -13.68
CA ALA A 233 14.50 31.69 -12.89
C ALA A 233 13.63 30.79 -13.78
N ARG A 234 13.04 31.35 -14.84
CA ARG A 234 12.31 30.57 -15.85
C ARG A 234 13.21 29.59 -16.60
N GLN A 235 14.42 30.01 -16.97
CA GLN A 235 15.36 29.11 -17.63
C GLN A 235 15.75 27.94 -16.74
N ILE A 236 15.89 28.13 -15.42
CA ILE A 236 16.15 27.03 -14.48
C ILE A 236 15.02 25.99 -14.49
N LEU A 237 13.76 26.42 -14.60
CA LEU A 237 12.65 25.47 -14.72
C LEU A 237 12.69 24.70 -16.04
N ASN A 238 12.99 25.37 -17.16
CA ASN A 238 13.15 24.70 -18.44
C ASN A 238 14.29 23.66 -18.39
N ASP A 239 15.44 24.03 -17.82
CA ASP A 239 16.57 23.11 -17.62
C ASP A 239 16.16 21.92 -16.75
N CYS A 240 15.32 22.14 -15.73
CA CYS A 240 14.79 21.08 -14.88
C CYS A 240 13.84 20.12 -15.63
N GLU A 241 12.95 20.66 -16.46
CA GLU A 241 12.05 19.87 -17.30
C GLU A 241 12.85 19.02 -18.30
N ASP A 242 13.85 19.61 -18.95
CA ASP A 242 14.72 18.92 -19.90
C ASP A 242 15.51 17.79 -19.21
N ASP A 243 16.13 18.06 -18.06
CA ASP A 243 16.86 17.04 -17.28
C ASP A 243 15.95 15.89 -16.82
N LEU A 244 14.71 16.18 -16.38
CA LEU A 244 13.73 15.16 -16.01
C LEU A 244 13.27 14.34 -17.21
N ARG A 245 13.09 14.97 -18.37
CA ARG A 245 12.70 14.32 -19.62
C ARG A 245 13.82 13.44 -20.17
N ASP A 246 15.06 13.86 -20.00
CA ASP A 246 16.24 13.14 -20.48
C ASP A 246 16.70 12.04 -19.51
N TRP A 247 16.21 12.04 -18.26
CA TRP A 247 16.46 10.95 -17.32
C TRP A 247 16.08 9.59 -17.91
N ARG A 248 16.95 8.60 -17.71
CA ARG A 248 16.76 7.21 -18.11
C ARG A 248 17.22 6.29 -16.98
N PRO A 249 16.56 5.14 -16.78
CA PRO A 249 17.04 4.15 -15.82
C PRO A 249 18.45 3.69 -16.16
N GLU A 250 19.37 3.71 -15.19
CA GLU A 250 20.64 3.01 -15.29
C GLU A 250 20.37 1.50 -15.11
N VAL A 251 20.10 0.80 -16.20
CA VAL A 251 19.90 -0.66 -16.16
C VAL A 251 21.28 -1.32 -16.06
N GLU A 252 21.80 -1.49 -14.85
CA GLU A 252 22.78 -2.57 -14.63
C GLU A 252 22.01 -3.88 -14.54
N PRO A 253 22.22 -4.84 -15.47
CA PRO A 253 21.66 -6.17 -15.31
C PRO A 253 22.26 -6.76 -14.03
N TYR A 254 21.42 -7.04 -13.04
CA TYR A 254 21.83 -7.88 -11.92
C TYR A 254 22.01 -9.29 -12.45
N ASP A 255 23.21 -9.59 -12.98
CA ASP A 255 23.65 -10.92 -13.40
C ASP A 255 23.73 -11.82 -12.17
N ALA A 256 22.57 -12.28 -11.70
CA ALA A 256 22.52 -13.48 -10.90
C ALA A 256 22.98 -14.64 -11.81
N PRO A 257 24.00 -15.44 -11.43
CA PRO A 257 24.43 -16.57 -12.24
C PRO A 257 23.24 -17.49 -12.50
N VAL A 258 22.78 -17.49 -13.74
CA VAL A 258 21.80 -18.46 -14.21
C VAL A 258 22.63 -19.71 -14.50
N GLU A 259 22.76 -20.60 -13.51
CA GLU A 259 23.19 -21.96 -13.84
C GLU A 259 22.17 -22.54 -14.82
N GLU A 260 22.64 -22.79 -16.05
CA GLU A 260 21.90 -23.40 -17.13
C GLU A 260 21.34 -24.76 -16.69
N THR A 261 20.08 -24.79 -16.30
CA THR A 261 19.33 -26.05 -16.27
C THR A 261 18.71 -26.26 -17.65
N SER A 262 19.26 -27.24 -18.36
CA SER A 262 18.79 -27.68 -19.68
C SER A 262 17.30 -28.05 -19.68
N PRO A 263 16.58 -27.89 -20.81
CA PRO A 263 15.13 -27.96 -20.84
C PRO A 263 14.63 -29.42 -20.93
N ALA A 264 14.04 -29.93 -19.85
CA ALA A 264 13.15 -31.09 -19.95
C ALA A 264 11.75 -30.59 -20.33
N LYS A 265 11.34 -30.87 -21.57
CA LYS A 265 9.96 -30.71 -22.05
C LYS A 265 9.01 -31.51 -21.17
N GLU A 266 8.15 -30.85 -20.42
CA GLU A 266 6.87 -31.42 -19.98
C GLU A 266 5.72 -30.49 -20.36
N LYS A 267 4.76 -31.06 -21.10
CA LYS A 267 3.52 -30.41 -21.53
C LYS A 267 2.68 -30.06 -20.29
N GLN A 268 2.40 -28.78 -20.10
CA GLN A 268 1.32 -28.34 -19.23
C GLN A 268 -0.02 -28.50 -19.96
N PRO A 269 -1.07 -29.07 -19.33
CA PRO A 269 -2.43 -28.83 -19.79
C PRO A 269 -2.89 -27.46 -19.28
N ALA A 270 -3.41 -26.64 -20.19
CA ALA A 270 -4.09 -25.41 -19.88
C ALA A 270 -5.35 -25.69 -19.05
N LEU A 271 -5.51 -24.99 -17.94
CA LEU A 271 -6.80 -24.81 -17.29
C LEU A 271 -7.04 -23.31 -17.15
N ASP A 272 -7.81 -22.81 -18.11
CA ASP A 272 -8.50 -21.53 -18.01
C ASP A 272 -9.45 -21.59 -16.82
N VAL A 273 -9.27 -20.68 -15.87
CA VAL A 273 -10.33 -20.27 -14.95
C VAL A 273 -10.32 -18.75 -14.94
N GLU A 274 -11.05 -18.17 -15.88
CA GLU A 274 -11.67 -16.88 -15.64
C GLU A 274 -12.65 -17.04 -14.46
N ALA A 275 -12.39 -16.31 -13.39
CA ALA A 275 -13.38 -15.99 -12.38
C ALA A 275 -13.32 -14.47 -12.19
N ASP A 276 -14.07 -13.80 -13.07
CA ASP A 276 -14.65 -12.49 -12.80
C ASP A 276 -15.46 -12.57 -11.49
N ASP A 277 -15.09 -11.75 -10.51
CA ASP A 277 -15.95 -11.42 -9.38
C ASP A 277 -15.78 -9.95 -9.04
N GLY A 278 -16.28 -9.11 -9.94
CA GLY A 278 -16.53 -7.70 -9.68
C GLY A 278 -17.72 -7.51 -8.74
N ALA A 279 -17.52 -7.69 -7.43
CA ALA A 279 -18.47 -7.23 -6.42
C ALA A 279 -18.21 -5.75 -6.07
N LYS A 280 -18.90 -4.84 -6.78
CA LYS A 280 -19.08 -3.45 -6.34
C LYS A 280 -20.05 -3.41 -5.17
N GLU A 281 -19.55 -3.15 -3.97
CA GLU A 281 -20.36 -2.66 -2.85
C GLU A 281 -20.68 -1.17 -3.09
N THR A 282 -21.95 -0.86 -3.33
CA THR A 282 -22.49 0.50 -3.17
C THR A 282 -23.71 0.41 -2.26
N GLU A 283 -23.55 0.85 -1.01
CA GLU A 283 -24.65 1.30 -0.16
C GLU A 283 -24.33 2.72 0.30
N THR A 284 -25.22 3.67 0.01
CA THR A 284 -25.74 4.62 1.01
C THR A 284 -27.04 5.25 0.52
N GLU A 285 -28.12 4.82 1.18
CA GLU A 285 -29.17 5.62 1.84
C GLU A 285 -29.94 6.74 1.10
N THR A 286 -31.16 6.35 0.76
CA THR A 286 -32.46 7.01 0.92
C THR A 286 -32.56 8.27 1.81
N LYS A 287 -33.19 9.34 1.30
CA LYS A 287 -34.07 10.22 2.10
C LYS A 287 -35.18 10.90 1.27
N ILE A 288 -36.36 10.28 1.34
CA ILE A 288 -37.71 10.83 1.63
C ILE A 288 -37.98 12.31 1.27
N MET A 289 -39.00 12.56 0.42
CA MET A 289 -40.16 13.40 0.78
C MET A 289 -41.35 13.17 -0.16
N GLY A 290 -42.54 13.25 0.46
CA GLY A 290 -43.82 12.78 -0.02
C GLY A 290 -44.56 13.70 -0.98
N SER A 291 -45.66 13.13 -1.48
CA SER A 291 -46.60 13.62 -2.47
C SER A 291 -47.32 14.94 -2.13
N ALA A 292 -47.83 15.52 -3.22
CA ALA A 292 -48.80 16.62 -3.38
C ALA A 292 -48.18 17.98 -3.72
#